data_AF-A0A7T0KDL2-F1
#
_entry.id   AF-A0A7T0KDL2-F1
#
_cell.length_a   1.000
_cell.length_b   1.000
_cell.length_c   1.000
_cell.angle_alpha   90.00
_cell.angle_beta   90.00
_cell.angle_gamma   90.00
#
_symmetry.space_group_name_H-M   'P 1'
#
loop_
_entity.id
_entity.type
_entity.pdbx_description
1 polymer ?
#
loop_
_entity_poly.entity_id
_entity_poly.type
_entity_poly.pdbx_seq_one_letter_code
_entity_poly.pdbx_strand_id
1 'polypeptide(L)'
;MSKETDWFTSMAKRRVTVTEIAEILGVSRRTATNRVNDGLSADELIVISRELEMSPIHALVELGKITVEEALDFVDGDGRLLTSASTEELIFQLAIDSLPASKLIDLGNDGRDRVTRMEEDNP
;
A
#
# COMPACT_ATOMS: atom_id res chain seq x y z
N MET A 1 4.21 28.46 6.51
CA MET A 1 3.86 27.20 7.19
C MET A 1 4.88 26.17 6.76
N SER A 2 5.18 25.16 7.58
CA SER A 2 6.13 24.12 7.17
C SER A 2 5.43 23.11 6.27
N LYS A 3 6.22 22.40 5.45
CA LYS A 3 5.76 21.34 4.55
C LYS A 3 4.90 20.31 5.29
N GLU A 4 5.29 19.94 6.51
CA GLU A 4 4.62 18.96 7.36
C GLU A 4 3.25 19.47 7.82
N THR A 5 3.17 20.69 8.38
CA THR A 5 1.89 21.23 8.85
C THR A 5 0.89 21.42 7.71
N ASP A 6 1.37 21.76 6.52
CA ASP A 6 0.55 21.91 5.33
C ASP A 6 0.04 20.55 4.84
N TRP A 7 0.90 19.53 4.84
CA TRP A 7 0.52 18.16 4.49
C TRP A 7 -0.50 17.58 5.46
N PHE A 8 -0.27 17.66 6.77
CA PHE A 8 -1.22 17.20 7.79
C PHE A 8 -2.57 17.93 7.69
N THR A 9 -2.54 19.25 7.46
CA THR A 9 -3.76 20.04 7.28
C THR A 9 -4.56 19.60 6.05
N SER A 10 -3.87 19.32 4.94
CA SER A 10 -4.48 18.84 3.72
C SER A 10 -5.15 17.47 3.92
N MET A 11 -4.44 16.51 4.51
CA MET A 11 -4.93 15.15 4.72
C MET A 11 -6.05 15.07 5.75
N ALA A 12 -5.95 15.83 6.85
CA ALA A 12 -6.97 15.84 7.89
C ALA A 12 -8.24 16.62 7.49
N LYS A 13 -8.24 17.33 6.35
CA LYS A 13 -9.32 18.25 5.89
C LYS A 13 -9.71 19.30 6.94
N ARG A 14 -8.81 19.58 7.88
CA ARG A 14 -8.95 20.60 8.91
C ARG A 14 -7.57 21.15 9.20
N ARG A 15 -7.53 22.35 9.76
CA ARG A 15 -6.27 22.97 10.17
C ARG A 15 -5.61 22.12 11.26
N VAL A 16 -4.39 21.64 10.99
CA VAL A 16 -3.50 21.01 11.98
C VAL A 16 -2.46 22.04 12.36
N THR A 17 -2.33 22.32 13.66
CA THR A 17 -1.44 23.38 14.15
C THR A 17 -0.20 22.82 14.82
N VAL A 18 0.85 23.63 14.91
CA VAL A 18 2.06 23.26 15.67
C VAL A 18 1.75 23.05 17.16
N THR A 19 0.75 23.74 17.71
CA THR A 19 0.30 23.54 19.10
C THR A 19 -0.25 22.13 19.29
N GLU A 20 -1.11 21.70 18.36
CA GLU A 20 -1.66 20.35 18.36
C GLU A 20 -0.56 19.29 18.18
N ILE A 21 0.39 19.50 17.27
CA ILE A 21 1.56 18.62 17.13
C ILE A 21 2.36 18.55 18.44
N ALA A 22 2.55 19.66 19.14
CA ALA A 22 3.20 19.68 20.46
C ALA A 22 2.43 18.87 21.51
N GLU A 23 1.10 18.97 21.53
CA GLU A 23 0.24 18.19 22.42
C GLU A 23 0.36 16.69 22.13
N ILE A 24 0.28 16.29 20.87
CA ILE A 24 0.41 14.89 20.43
C ILE A 24 1.79 14.31 20.80
N LEU A 25 2.86 15.08 20.58
CA LEU A 25 4.22 14.65 20.88
C LEU A 25 4.62 14.78 22.36
N GLY A 26 3.77 15.40 23.20
CA GLY A 26 4.07 15.65 24.61
C GLY A 26 5.26 16.59 24.84
N VAL A 27 5.49 17.55 23.94
CA VAL A 27 6.63 18.48 24.00
C VAL A 27 6.19 19.94 24.06
N SER A 28 7.12 20.84 24.40
CA SER A 28 6.83 22.28 24.35
C SER A 28 6.51 22.74 22.93
N ARG A 29 5.63 23.74 22.78
CA ARG A 29 5.35 24.37 21.48
C ARG A 29 6.61 24.85 20.77
N ARG A 30 7.59 25.40 21.51
CA ARG A 30 8.87 25.83 20.93
C ARG A 30 9.65 24.65 20.34
N THR A 31 9.69 23.54 21.06
CA THR A 31 10.33 22.29 20.58
C THR A 31 9.64 21.77 19.33
N ALA A 32 8.31 21.70 19.33
CA ALA A 32 7.55 21.28 18.16
C ALA A 32 7.79 22.22 16.96
N THR A 33 7.79 23.55 17.15
CA THR A 33 8.11 24.50 16.08
C THR A 33 9.49 24.24 15.48
N ASN A 34 10.50 24.02 16.32
CA ASN A 34 11.85 23.74 15.83
C ASN A 34 11.86 22.44 15.01
N ARG A 35 11.31 21.35 15.54
CA ARG A 35 11.24 20.05 14.85
C ARG A 35 10.46 20.11 13.54
N VAL A 36 9.36 20.84 13.52
CA VAL A 36 8.54 21.06 12.33
C VAL A 36 9.30 21.89 11.28
N ASN A 37 10.16 22.81 11.68
CA ASN A 37 11.01 23.57 10.74
C ASN A 37 12.24 22.78 10.28
N ASP A 38 12.82 21.96 11.16
CA ASP A 38 13.99 21.13 10.89
C ASP A 38 13.61 19.85 10.10
N GLY A 39 12.33 19.50 10.12
CA GLY A 39 11.76 18.29 9.57
C GLY A 39 11.52 17.23 10.65
N LEU A 40 10.27 16.81 10.82
CA LEU A 40 9.88 15.79 11.81
C LEU A 40 10.61 14.47 11.54
N SER A 41 10.99 13.75 12.58
CA SER A 41 11.59 12.41 12.43
C SER A 41 10.54 11.35 12.07
N ALA A 42 10.97 10.17 11.62
CA ALA A 42 10.05 9.12 11.19
C ALA A 42 9.14 8.62 12.34
N ASP A 43 9.69 8.48 13.54
CA ASP A 43 8.94 8.12 14.75
C ASP A 43 7.87 9.18 15.09
N GLU A 44 8.21 10.47 14.98
CA GLU A 44 7.27 11.55 15.22
C GLU A 44 6.13 11.56 14.19
N LEU A 45 6.46 11.38 12.91
CA LEU A 45 5.46 11.28 11.85
C LEU A 45 4.51 10.09 12.07
N ILE A 46 5.03 8.96 12.56
CA ILE A 46 4.21 7.79 12.88
C ILE A 46 3.25 8.09 14.03
N VAL A 47 3.75 8.71 15.11
CA VAL A 47 2.93 9.07 16.27
C VAL A 47 1.82 10.04 15.88
N ILE A 48 2.18 11.13 15.18
CA ILE A 48 1.21 12.15 14.74
C ILE A 48 0.17 11.55 13.80
N SER A 49 0.60 10.75 12.82
CA SER A 49 -0.33 10.14 11.86
C SER A 49 -1.33 9.23 12.55
N ARG A 50 -0.91 8.43 13.54
CA ARG A 50 -1.82 7.54 14.30
C ARG A 50 -2.83 8.33 15.12
N GLU A 51 -2.39 9.36 15.82
CA GLU A 51 -3.27 10.19 16.64
C GLU A 51 -4.28 10.98 15.80
N LEU A 52 -3.89 11.34 14.57
CA LEU A 52 -4.78 11.97 13.58
C LEU A 52 -5.61 10.96 12.76
N GLU A 53 -5.54 9.66 13.08
CA GLU A 53 -6.24 8.57 12.36
C GLU A 53 -5.92 8.50 10.85
N MET A 54 -4.67 8.80 10.50
CA MET A 54 -4.17 8.79 9.12
C MET A 54 -3.13 7.68 8.90
N SER A 55 -2.90 7.31 7.64
CA SER A 55 -1.89 6.31 7.26
C SER A 55 -0.46 6.82 7.55
N PRO A 56 0.30 6.18 8.46
CA PRO A 56 1.68 6.55 8.71
C PRO A 56 2.59 6.32 7.50
N ILE A 57 2.32 5.27 6.71
CA ILE A 57 3.10 4.96 5.50
C ILE A 57 2.99 6.10 4.51
N HIS A 58 1.78 6.63 4.30
CA HIS A 58 1.55 7.75 3.39
C HIS A 58 2.32 8.99 3.86
N ALA A 59 2.31 9.29 5.15
CA ALA A 59 3.08 10.41 5.71
C ALA A 59 4.58 10.25 5.48
N LEU A 60 5.12 9.05 5.72
CA LEU A 60 6.55 8.76 5.56
C LEU A 60 7.00 8.89 4.10
N VAL A 61 6.18 8.42 3.14
CA VAL A 61 6.48 8.52 1.71
C VAL A 61 6.44 9.97 1.22
N GLU A 62 5.33 10.69 1.44
CA GLU A 62 5.15 12.07 0.93
C GLU A 62 6.09 13.09 1.57
N LEU A 63 6.47 12.84 2.83
CA LEU A 63 7.44 13.66 3.55
C LEU A 63 8.88 13.18 3.33
N GLY A 64 9.11 12.20 2.45
CA GLY A 64 10.41 11.80 1.95
C GLY A 64 11.30 11.08 2.98
N LYS A 65 10.69 10.37 3.93
CA LYS A 65 11.41 9.53 4.90
C LYS A 65 11.73 8.15 4.35
N ILE A 66 10.87 7.64 3.49
CA ILE A 66 11.05 6.38 2.76
C ILE A 66 10.56 6.56 1.32
N THR A 67 11.01 5.71 0.41
CA THR A 67 10.51 5.72 -0.98
C THR A 67 9.23 4.89 -1.12
N VAL A 68 8.55 5.05 -2.26
CA VAL A 68 7.38 4.22 -2.59
C VAL A 68 7.79 2.75 -2.73
N GLU A 69 8.97 2.51 -3.32
CA GLU A 69 9.55 1.18 -3.46
C GLU A 69 9.81 0.55 -2.09
N GLU A 70 10.46 1.26 -1.16
CA GLU A 70 10.68 0.75 0.21
C GLU A 70 9.37 0.42 0.95
N ALA A 71 8.29 1.17 0.67
CA ALA A 71 6.97 0.92 1.25
C ALA A 71 6.25 -0.29 0.62
N LEU A 72 6.56 -0.63 -0.64
CA LEU A 72 5.93 -1.71 -1.41
C LEU A 72 6.75 -3.01 -1.40
N ASP A 73 8.08 -2.93 -1.25
CA ASP A 73 9.00 -4.07 -1.24
C ASP A 73 8.65 -5.07 -0.12
N PHE A 74 8.00 -4.64 0.96
CA PHE A 74 7.51 -5.53 2.02
C PHE A 74 6.19 -6.25 1.66
N VAL A 75 5.39 -5.71 0.73
CA VAL A 75 4.12 -6.33 0.30
C VAL A 75 4.39 -7.55 -0.60
N ASP A 76 5.49 -7.54 -1.35
CA ASP A 76 5.94 -8.69 -2.16
C ASP A 76 6.53 -9.85 -1.31
N GLY A 77 6.57 -9.71 0.03
CA GLY A 77 7.14 -10.70 0.94
C GLY A 77 6.36 -12.02 1.06
N ASP A 78 5.06 -12.05 0.76
CA ASP A 78 4.23 -13.28 0.77
C ASP A 78 3.04 -13.26 -0.22
N GLY A 79 2.85 -12.18 -1.00
CA GLY A 79 1.75 -12.08 -1.96
C GLY A 79 2.11 -11.22 -3.16
N ARG A 80 2.10 -11.81 -4.36
CA ARG A 80 2.36 -11.09 -5.61
C ARG A 80 1.26 -10.06 -5.86
N LEU A 81 1.64 -8.80 -6.12
CA LEU A 81 0.68 -7.76 -6.49
C LEU A 81 -0.12 -8.14 -7.75
N LEU A 82 -1.42 -7.84 -7.76
CA LEU A 82 -2.29 -8.06 -8.95
C LEU A 82 -1.74 -7.39 -10.22
N THR A 83 -1.02 -6.27 -10.06
CA THR A 83 -0.43 -5.49 -11.14
C THR A 83 0.84 -6.11 -11.74
N SER A 84 1.48 -7.06 -11.03
CA SER A 84 2.72 -7.72 -11.46
C SER A 84 2.53 -9.22 -11.79
N ALA A 85 1.33 -9.76 -11.56
CA ALA A 85 0.95 -11.10 -11.98
C ALA A 85 0.69 -11.13 -13.50
N SER A 86 1.11 -12.21 -14.16
CA SER A 86 0.72 -12.44 -15.56
C SER A 86 -0.79 -12.73 -15.64
N THR A 87 -1.40 -12.43 -16.78
CA THR A 87 -2.82 -12.75 -17.02
C THR A 87 -3.11 -14.24 -16.79
N GLU A 88 -2.17 -15.11 -17.17
CA GLU A 88 -2.29 -16.57 -17.00
C GLU A 88 -2.29 -16.97 -15.52
N GLU A 89 -1.39 -16.41 -14.72
CA GLU A 89 -1.32 -16.63 -13.27
C GLU A 89 -2.60 -16.16 -12.58
N LEU A 90 -3.13 -15.00 -12.98
CA LEU A 90 -4.38 -14.46 -12.45
C LEU A 90 -5.57 -15.36 -12.76
N ILE A 91 -5.68 -15.85 -14.00
CA ILE A 91 -6.75 -16.77 -14.41
C ILE A 91 -6.67 -18.07 -13.61
N PHE A 92 -5.47 -18.60 -13.42
CA PHE A 92 -5.26 -19.85 -12.70
C PHE A 92 -5.62 -19.73 -11.22
N GLN A 93 -5.14 -18.67 -10.56
CA GLN A 93 -5.43 -18.43 -9.15
C GLN A 93 -6.93 -18.16 -8.93
N LEU A 94 -7.56 -17.36 -9.80
CA LEU A 94 -9.01 -17.11 -9.74
C LEU A 94 -9.83 -18.40 -9.88
N ALA A 95 -9.41 -19.30 -10.78
CA ALA A 95 -10.06 -20.59 -10.96
C ALA A 95 -9.94 -21.46 -9.70
N ILE A 96 -8.75 -21.52 -9.09
CA ILE A 96 -8.50 -22.27 -7.84
C ILE A 96 -9.39 -21.76 -6.70
N ASP A 97 -9.49 -20.45 -6.55
CA ASP A 97 -10.20 -19.84 -5.42
C ASP A 97 -11.73 -19.88 -5.59
N SER A 98 -12.22 -19.87 -6.83
CA SER A 98 -13.65 -19.69 -7.13
C SER A 98 -14.37 -20.99 -7.48
N LEU A 99 -13.67 -22.02 -7.92
CA LEU A 99 -14.29 -23.26 -8.40
C LEU A 99 -14.16 -24.41 -7.39
N PRO A 100 -15.21 -25.21 -7.20
CA PRO A 100 -15.09 -26.46 -6.46
C PRO A 100 -14.20 -27.44 -7.24
N ALA A 101 -13.56 -28.38 -6.53
CA ALA A 101 -12.60 -29.32 -7.12
C ALA A 101 -13.14 -30.09 -8.34
N SER A 102 -14.43 -30.44 -8.36
CA SER A 102 -15.07 -31.09 -9.51
C SER A 102 -15.05 -30.23 -10.77
N LYS A 103 -15.20 -28.91 -10.64
CA LYS A 103 -15.18 -27.97 -11.76
C LYS A 103 -13.78 -27.65 -12.26
N LEU A 104 -12.76 -27.76 -11.40
CA LEU A 104 -11.36 -27.70 -11.83
C LEU A 104 -10.99 -28.91 -12.71
N ILE A 105 -11.51 -30.09 -12.39
CA ILE A 105 -11.33 -31.30 -13.21
C ILE A 105 -12.00 -31.12 -14.57
N ASP A 106 -13.24 -30.65 -14.60
CA ASP A 106 -13.97 -30.35 -15.86
C ASP A 106 -13.17 -29.36 -16.73
N LEU A 107 -12.66 -28.28 -16.13
CA LEU A 107 -11.87 -27.25 -16.82
C LEU A 107 -10.56 -27.80 -17.40
N GLY A 108 -9.85 -28.63 -16.65
CA GLY A 108 -8.63 -29.29 -17.14
C GLY A 108 -8.89 -30.26 -18.29
N ASN A 109 -10.03 -30.95 -18.27
CA ASN A 109 -10.44 -31.84 -19.35
C ASN A 109 -10.80 -31.06 -20.62
N ASP A 110 -11.59 -29.98 -20.52
CA ASP A 110 -11.91 -29.12 -21.68
C ASP A 110 -10.64 -28.50 -22.28
N GLY A 111 -9.69 -28.08 -21.44
CA GLY A 111 -8.38 -27.59 -21.88
C GLY A 111 -7.62 -28.64 -22.71
N ARG A 112 -7.57 -29.90 -22.23
CA ARG A 112 -6.94 -31.01 -22.96
C ARG A 112 -7.62 -31.26 -24.31
N ASP A 113 -8.95 -31.32 -24.34
CA ASP A 113 -9.72 -31.60 -25.55
C ASP A 113 -9.57 -30.50 -26.61
N ARG A 114 -9.33 -29.24 -26.19
CA ARG A 114 -9.02 -28.14 -27.12
C ARG A 114 -7.66 -28.29 -27.76
N VAL A 115 -6.64 -28.68 -26.98
CA VAL A 115 -5.28 -28.90 -27.50
C VAL A 115 -5.30 -30.03 -28.53
N THR A 116 -5.94 -31.16 -28.21
CA THR A 116 -6.05 -32.28 -29.14
C THR A 116 -6.75 -31.88 -30.45
N ARG A 117 -7.84 -31.10 -30.39
CA ARG A 117 -8.50 -30.59 -31.61
C ARG A 117 -7.61 -29.65 -32.42
N MET A 118 -6.83 -28.79 -31.76
CA MET A 118 -5.90 -27.88 -32.45
C MET A 118 -4.76 -28.62 -33.16
N GLU A 119 -4.29 -29.73 -32.59
CA GLU A 119 -3.28 -30.61 -33.20
C GLU A 119 -3.86 -31.40 -34.37
N GLU A 120 -5.14 -31.80 -34.32
CA GLU A 120 -5.83 -32.48 -35.42
C GLU A 120 -6.15 -31.55 -36.61
N ASP A 121 -6.45 -30.28 -36.34
CA ASP A 121 -6.81 -29.27 -37.35
C ASP A 121 -5.59 -28.60 -38.01
N ASN A 122 -4.36 -28.84 -37.53
CA ASN A 122 -3.13 -28.23 -38.04
C ASN A 122 -1.98 -29.26 -38.13
N PRO A 123 -1.99 -30.16 -39.13
CA PRO A 123 -1.05 -31.28 -39.25
C PRO A 123 0.38 -30.86 -39.65
#